data_AF-A0A9E0VDQ1-F1
#
_entry.id   AF-A0A9E0VDQ1-F1
#
_cell.length_a   1.000
_cell.length_b   1.000
_cell.length_c   1.000
_cell.angle_alpha   90.00
_cell.angle_beta   90.00
_cell.angle_gamma   90.00
#
_symmetry.space_group_name_H-M   'P 1'
#
loop_
_entity.id
_entity.type
_entity.pdbx_description
1 polymer ?
#
loop_
_entity_poly.entity_id
_entity_poly.type
_entity_poly.pdbx_seq_one_letter_code
_entity_poly.pdbx_strand_id
1 'polypeptide(L)'
;MVQEIGLETPGEQAALYSAPPSREDLGLAAALVADAEQNAADGREQERLAVMARNLVVGVDNEQSRDELNQIAVWHYEQSAACFRRAVVGYESAAKIRRDENKGRQCLEKAARAEKAAVLAELAAIELKGAAERAERRRE
;
A
#
# COMPACT_ATOMS: atom_id res chain seq x y z
N MET A 1 45.15 -22.29 -2.34
CA MET A 1 44.13 -22.95 -1.52
C MET A 1 43.51 -21.85 -0.67
N VAL A 2 42.41 -21.25 -1.13
CA VAL A 2 41.73 -20.16 -0.44
C VAL A 2 40.57 -20.80 0.32
N GLN A 3 40.62 -20.75 1.65
CA GLN A 3 39.47 -21.10 2.49
C GLN A 3 38.52 -19.90 2.47
N GLU A 4 37.39 -20.05 1.78
CA GLU A 4 36.27 -19.11 1.90
C GLU A 4 35.63 -19.32 3.27
N ILE A 5 35.97 -18.44 4.21
CA ILE A 5 35.22 -18.32 5.47
C ILE A 5 33.92 -17.61 5.11
N GLY A 6 32.83 -18.37 5.02
CA GLY A 6 31.50 -17.82 4.87
C GLY A 6 31.21 -16.85 6.02
N LEU A 7 31.14 -15.56 5.68
CA LEU A 7 30.65 -14.52 6.57
C LEU A 7 29.13 -14.70 6.68
N GLU A 8 28.69 -15.67 7.47
CA GLU A 8 27.30 -15.71 7.92
C GLU A 8 27.06 -14.49 8.80
N THR A 9 26.19 -13.61 8.33
CA THR A 9 25.83 -12.40 9.04
C THR A 9 25.24 -12.76 10.41
N PRO A 10 25.64 -12.11 11.53
CA PRO A 10 25.14 -12.46 12.87
C PRO A 10 23.61 -12.46 13.03
N GLY A 11 22.89 -11.73 12.16
CA GLY A 11 21.42 -11.71 12.12
C GLY A 11 20.77 -13.00 11.60
N GLU A 12 21.44 -13.78 10.75
CA GLU A 12 20.90 -15.01 10.17
C GLU A 12 21.01 -16.20 11.14
N GLN A 13 22.07 -16.25 11.96
CA GLN A 13 22.19 -17.26 13.01
C GLN A 13 21.17 -17.09 14.13
N ALA A 14 20.73 -15.86 14.44
CA ALA A 14 19.70 -15.63 15.47
C ALA A 14 18.29 -16.14 15.05
N ALA A 15 18.01 -16.20 13.74
CA ALA A 15 16.72 -16.69 13.24
C ALA A 15 16.56 -18.21 13.48
N LEU A 16 17.66 -18.98 13.41
CA LEU A 16 17.67 -20.44 13.56
C LEU A 16 17.40 -20.93 15.00
N TYR A 17 17.64 -20.11 16.03
CA TYR A 17 17.48 -20.48 17.44
C TYR A 17 16.28 -19.83 18.14
N SER A 18 15.45 -19.11 17.39
CA SER A 18 14.30 -18.44 17.97
C SER A 18 13.18 -19.47 18.24
N ALA A 19 12.58 -19.43 19.43
CA ALA A 19 11.50 -20.36 19.79
C ALA A 19 10.34 -20.28 18.77
N PRO A 20 9.70 -21.41 18.41
CA PRO A 20 8.56 -21.38 17.49
C PRO A 20 7.47 -20.42 18.02
N PRO A 21 6.73 -19.75 17.13
CA PRO A 21 5.73 -18.78 17.54
C PRO A 21 4.68 -19.41 18.46
N SER A 22 4.35 -18.71 19.54
CA SER A 22 3.34 -19.14 20.49
C SER A 22 1.94 -19.09 19.86
N ARG A 23 0.95 -19.68 20.54
CA ARG A 23 -0.46 -19.56 20.12
C ARG A 23 -0.93 -18.10 20.08
N GLU A 24 -0.45 -17.28 21.00
CA GLU A 24 -0.75 -15.84 21.04
C GLU A 24 -0.13 -15.11 19.85
N ASP A 25 1.12 -15.42 19.50
CA ASP A 25 1.79 -14.85 18.32
C ASP A 25 1.03 -15.18 17.03
N LEU A 26 0.59 -16.43 16.89
CA LEU A 26 -0.21 -16.85 15.73
C LEU A 26 -1.58 -16.16 15.70
N GLY A 27 -2.17 -15.90 16.87
CA GLY A 27 -3.40 -15.11 17.01
C GLY A 27 -3.19 -13.65 16.57
N LEU A 28 -2.10 -13.03 17.02
CA LEU A 28 -1.70 -11.68 16.61
C LEU A 28 -1.46 -11.60 15.10
N ALA A 29 -0.74 -12.57 14.52
CA ALA A 29 -0.50 -12.60 13.09
C ALA A 29 -1.79 -12.78 12.27
N ALA A 30 -2.79 -13.49 12.79
CA ALA A 30 -4.11 -13.58 12.14
C ALA A 30 -4.87 -12.25 12.21
N ALA A 31 -4.84 -11.57 13.36
CA ALA A 31 -5.46 -10.25 13.52
C ALA A 31 -4.81 -9.21 12.58
N LEU A 32 -3.48 -9.20 12.48
CA LEU A 32 -2.74 -8.32 11.56
C LEU A 32 -3.09 -8.57 10.10
N VAL A 33 -3.28 -9.83 9.68
CA VAL A 33 -3.73 -10.15 8.32
C VAL A 33 -5.14 -9.65 8.08
N ALA A 34 -6.06 -9.84 9.03
CA ALA A 34 -7.44 -9.36 8.90
C ALA A 34 -7.51 -7.84 8.80
N ASP A 35 -6.76 -7.12 9.64
CA ASP A 35 -6.67 -5.66 9.59
C ASP A 35 -6.04 -5.17 8.26
N ALA A 36 -4.99 -5.83 7.78
CA ALA A 36 -4.38 -5.53 6.49
C ALA A 36 -5.34 -5.78 5.31
N GLU A 37 -6.15 -6.85 5.37
CA GLU A 37 -7.18 -7.15 4.38
C GLU A 37 -8.28 -6.09 4.36
N GLN A 38 -8.71 -5.61 5.53
CA GLN A 38 -9.66 -4.51 5.64
C GLN A 38 -9.08 -3.22 5.07
N ASN A 39 -7.88 -2.83 5.47
CA ASN A 39 -7.21 -1.64 4.92
C ASN A 39 -7.04 -1.73 3.39
N ALA A 40 -6.71 -2.91 2.86
CA ALA A 40 -6.62 -3.11 1.41
C ALA A 40 -7.99 -3.02 0.72
N ALA A 41 -9.08 -3.44 1.37
CA ALA A 41 -10.44 -3.28 0.86
C ALA A 41 -10.87 -1.81 0.85
N ASP A 42 -10.61 -1.09 1.95
CA ASP A 42 -10.87 0.35 2.05
C ASP A 42 -10.07 1.11 0.99
N GLY A 43 -8.80 0.75 0.78
CA GLY A 43 -7.96 1.34 -0.26
C GLY A 43 -8.55 1.18 -1.68
N ARG A 44 -9.11 0.01 -1.99
CA ARG A 44 -9.82 -0.23 -3.27
C ARG A 44 -11.10 0.58 -3.40
N GLU A 45 -11.84 0.76 -2.30
CA GLU A 45 -13.04 1.60 -2.31
C GLU A 45 -12.70 3.07 -2.54
N GLN A 46 -11.65 3.57 -1.89
CA GLN A 46 -11.14 4.93 -2.13
C GLN A 46 -10.68 5.12 -3.58
N GLU A 47 -9.98 4.15 -4.16
CA GLU A 47 -9.59 4.17 -5.58
C GLU A 47 -10.83 4.23 -6.50
N ARG A 48 -11.86 3.43 -6.22
CA ARG A 48 -13.13 3.43 -6.96
C ARG A 48 -13.79 4.81 -6.93
N LEU A 49 -13.84 5.46 -5.76
CA LEU A 49 -14.39 6.81 -5.59
C LEU A 49 -13.56 7.86 -6.35
N ALA A 50 -12.23 7.74 -6.33
CA ALA A 50 -11.34 8.61 -7.10
C ALA A 50 -11.61 8.52 -8.62
N VAL A 51 -11.75 7.29 -9.13
CA VAL A 51 -12.08 7.04 -10.55
C VAL A 51 -13.47 7.58 -10.89
N MET A 52 -14.45 7.41 -10.01
CA MET A 52 -15.78 8.00 -10.22
C MET A 52 -15.73 9.52 -10.31
N ALA A 53 -15.02 10.19 -9.40
CA ALA A 53 -14.86 11.64 -9.42
C ALA A 53 -14.21 12.10 -10.74
N ARG A 54 -13.15 11.41 -11.21
CA ARG A 54 -12.53 11.69 -12.51
C ARG A 54 -13.49 11.51 -13.69
N ASN A 55 -14.31 10.46 -13.68
CA ASN A 55 -15.25 10.21 -14.77
C ASN A 55 -16.34 11.29 -14.84
N LEU A 56 -16.72 11.85 -13.69
CA LEU A 56 -17.68 12.95 -13.65
C LEU A 56 -17.13 14.24 -14.29
N VAL A 57 -15.82 14.48 -14.24
CA VAL A 57 -15.18 15.68 -14.84
C VAL A 57 -15.50 15.82 -16.33
N VAL A 58 -15.59 14.70 -17.07
CA VAL A 58 -15.82 14.70 -18.53
C VAL A 58 -17.18 15.29 -18.90
N GLY A 59 -18.19 15.18 -18.01
CA GLY A 59 -19.55 15.65 -18.26
C GLY A 59 -19.85 17.05 -17.71
N VAL A 60 -18.86 17.76 -17.18
CA VAL A 60 -19.07 19.03 -16.48
C VAL A 60 -18.51 20.18 -17.31
N ASP A 61 -19.39 21.06 -17.78
CA ASP A 61 -18.99 22.24 -18.56
C ASP A 61 -18.46 23.38 -17.68
N ASN A 62 -18.86 23.44 -16.41
CA ASN A 62 -18.39 24.46 -15.48
C ASN A 62 -16.94 24.17 -15.04
N GLU A 63 -16.06 25.14 -15.22
CA GLU A 63 -14.63 25.00 -14.92
C GLU A 63 -14.35 24.81 -13.42
N GLN A 64 -15.03 25.57 -12.56
CA GLN A 64 -14.89 25.44 -11.10
C GLN A 64 -15.33 24.06 -10.61
N SER A 65 -16.45 23.55 -11.11
CA SER A 65 -16.93 22.20 -10.74
C SER A 65 -16.00 21.08 -11.22
N ARG A 66 -15.31 21.27 -12.37
CA ARG A 66 -14.25 20.34 -12.81
C ARG A 66 -13.06 20.35 -11.85
N ASP A 67 -12.65 21.54 -11.42
CA ASP A 67 -11.54 21.70 -10.47
C ASP A 67 -11.87 21.06 -9.10
N GLU A 68 -13.09 21.25 -8.59
CA GLU A 68 -13.58 20.61 -7.36
C GLU A 68 -13.60 19.07 -7.47
N LEU A 69 -14.10 18.52 -8.59
CA LEU A 69 -14.10 17.07 -8.81
C LEU A 69 -12.69 16.49 -8.92
N ASN A 70 -11.75 17.23 -9.54
CA ASN A 70 -10.34 16.82 -9.58
C ASN A 70 -9.71 16.83 -8.17
N GLN A 71 -10.01 17.82 -7.33
CA GLN A 71 -9.55 17.85 -5.94
C GLN A 71 -10.12 16.68 -5.13
N ILE A 72 -11.40 16.35 -5.31
CA ILE A 72 -12.04 15.18 -4.70
C ILE A 72 -11.33 13.89 -5.15
N ALA A 73 -11.04 13.75 -6.44
CA ALA A 73 -10.32 12.60 -6.97
C ALA A 73 -8.92 12.46 -6.35
N VAL A 74 -8.18 13.57 -6.26
CA VAL A 74 -6.87 13.61 -5.60
C VAL A 74 -6.96 13.16 -4.16
N TRP A 75 -7.91 13.71 -3.38
CA TRP A 75 -8.09 13.33 -1.98
C TRP A 75 -8.34 11.83 -1.83
N HIS A 76 -9.21 11.25 -2.65
CA HIS A 76 -9.49 9.81 -2.62
C HIS A 76 -8.29 8.96 -3.04
N TYR A 77 -7.48 9.36 -4.03
CA TYR A 77 -6.24 8.65 -4.35
C TYR A 77 -5.23 8.69 -3.20
N GLU A 78 -5.11 9.81 -2.49
CA GLU A 78 -4.25 9.90 -1.31
C GLU A 78 -4.73 9.00 -0.17
N GLN A 79 -6.05 8.96 0.08
CA GLN A 79 -6.63 8.03 1.06
C GLN A 79 -6.41 6.57 0.64
N SER A 80 -6.59 6.27 -0.64
CA SER A 80 -6.32 4.93 -1.20
C SER A 80 -4.88 4.49 -0.94
N ALA A 81 -3.92 5.35 -1.26
CA ALA A 81 -2.51 5.11 -1.00
C ALA A 81 -2.24 4.87 0.50
N ALA A 82 -2.76 5.74 1.37
CA ALA A 82 -2.57 5.61 2.82
C ALA A 82 -3.11 4.27 3.37
N CYS A 83 -4.30 3.85 2.92
CA CYS A 83 -4.88 2.56 3.26
C CYS A 83 -4.02 1.38 2.79
N PHE A 84 -3.54 1.40 1.54
CA PHE A 84 -2.65 0.35 1.05
C PHE A 84 -1.31 0.31 1.80
N ARG A 85 -0.72 1.46 2.14
CA ARG A 85 0.51 1.53 2.96
C ARG A 85 0.31 0.90 4.35
N ARG A 86 -0.84 1.12 4.99
CA ARG A 86 -1.19 0.44 6.26
C ARG A 86 -1.32 -1.07 6.07
N ALA A 87 -1.95 -1.51 4.98
CA ALA A 87 -2.05 -2.93 4.64
C ALA A 87 -0.67 -3.58 4.45
N VAL A 88 0.29 -2.91 3.80
CA VAL A 88 1.68 -3.37 3.67
C VAL A 88 2.28 -3.66 5.04
N VAL A 89 2.21 -2.70 5.96
CA VAL A 89 2.76 -2.84 7.32
C VAL A 89 2.14 -4.03 8.06
N GLY A 90 0.81 -4.22 7.96
CA GLY A 90 0.13 -5.35 8.58
C GLY A 90 0.56 -6.70 8.00
N TYR A 91 0.65 -6.82 6.67
CA TYR A 91 1.11 -8.04 6.01
C TYR A 91 2.58 -8.37 6.32
N GLU A 92 3.49 -7.39 6.27
CA GLU A 92 4.90 -7.59 6.61
C GLU A 92 5.09 -7.99 8.07
N SER A 93 4.34 -7.36 8.98
CA SER A 93 4.38 -7.70 10.41
C SER A 93 3.87 -9.12 10.65
N ALA A 94 2.77 -9.51 9.99
CA ALA A 94 2.27 -10.88 10.05
C ALA A 94 3.26 -11.89 9.45
N ALA A 95 3.95 -11.54 8.36
CA ALA A 95 4.98 -12.39 7.76
C ALA A 95 6.15 -12.65 8.71
N LYS A 96 6.62 -11.62 9.42
CA LYS A 96 7.73 -11.74 10.40
C LYS A 96 7.37 -12.70 11.55
N ILE A 97 6.11 -12.72 11.97
CA ILE A 97 5.63 -13.62 13.02
C ILE A 97 5.44 -15.05 12.48
N ARG A 98 4.91 -15.17 11.27
CA ARG A 98 4.66 -16.46 10.62
C ARG A 98 5.95 -17.03 10.03
N ARG A 99 6.67 -17.81 10.82
CA ARG A 99 7.86 -18.56 10.37
C ARG A 99 7.58 -19.77 9.47
N ASP A 100 6.30 -20.08 9.24
CA ASP A 100 5.89 -21.01 8.19
C ASP A 100 6.21 -20.36 6.83
N GLU A 101 7.18 -20.92 6.11
CA GLU A 101 7.67 -20.38 4.83
C GLU A 101 6.53 -20.07 3.85
N ASN A 102 5.50 -20.92 3.79
CA ASN A 102 4.40 -20.73 2.86
C ASN A 102 3.50 -19.57 3.28
N LYS A 103 3.11 -19.52 4.56
CA LYS A 103 2.22 -18.45 5.04
C LYS A 103 2.91 -17.10 5.13
N GLY A 104 4.19 -17.08 5.54
CA GLY A 104 5.02 -15.88 5.54
C GLY A 104 5.18 -15.33 4.13
N ARG A 105 5.53 -16.19 3.16
CA ARG A 105 5.64 -15.80 1.75
C ARG A 105 4.33 -15.26 1.18
N GLN A 106 3.19 -15.89 1.46
CA GLN A 106 1.88 -15.37 1.02
C GLN A 106 1.60 -13.97 1.56
N CYS A 107 1.98 -13.69 2.82
CA CYS A 107 1.84 -12.36 3.40
C CYS A 107 2.74 -11.35 2.66
N LEU A 108 3.99 -11.70 2.37
CA LEU A 108 4.90 -10.83 1.59
C LEU A 108 4.40 -10.58 0.17
N GLU A 109 3.82 -11.58 -0.50
CA GLU A 109 3.22 -11.41 -1.82
C GLU A 109 2.00 -10.46 -1.78
N LYS A 110 1.18 -10.54 -0.73
CA LYS A 110 0.08 -9.58 -0.50
C LYS A 110 0.61 -8.17 -0.21
N ALA A 111 1.67 -8.04 0.61
CA ALA A 111 2.33 -6.76 0.87
C ALA A 111 2.84 -6.13 -0.43
N ALA A 112 3.55 -6.87 -1.28
CA ALA A 112 4.06 -6.37 -2.55
C ALA A 112 2.94 -5.89 -3.50
N ARG A 113 1.78 -6.57 -3.51
CA ARG A 113 0.61 -6.13 -4.29
C ARG A 113 0.01 -4.84 -3.73
N ALA A 114 -0.12 -4.73 -2.40
CA ALA A 114 -0.60 -3.53 -1.75
C ALA A 114 0.35 -2.35 -1.97
N GLU A 115 1.65 -2.56 -1.88
CA GLU A 115 2.68 -1.56 -2.17
C GLU A 115 2.58 -1.04 -3.60
N LYS A 116 2.45 -1.94 -4.58
CA LYS A 116 2.24 -1.54 -5.98
C LYS A 116 0.96 -0.70 -6.15
N ALA A 117 -0.13 -1.08 -5.48
CA ALA A 117 -1.38 -0.33 -5.53
C ALA A 117 -1.24 1.06 -4.89
N ALA A 118 -0.54 1.17 -3.76
CA ALA A 118 -0.23 2.45 -3.12
C ALA A 118 0.53 3.39 -4.06
N VAL A 119 1.60 2.88 -4.69
CA VAL A 119 2.41 3.66 -5.64
C VAL A 119 1.58 4.13 -6.83
N LEU A 120 0.72 3.27 -7.39
CA LEU A 120 -0.14 3.66 -8.51
C LEU A 120 -1.13 4.76 -8.11
N ALA A 121 -1.72 4.68 -6.91
CA ALA A 121 -2.60 5.71 -6.38
C ALA A 121 -1.86 7.04 -6.14
N GLU A 122 -0.65 6.99 -5.56
CA GLU A 122 0.22 8.17 -5.38
C GLU A 122 0.56 8.85 -6.71
N LEU A 123 0.94 8.06 -7.72
CA LEU A 123 1.24 8.58 -9.06
C LEU A 123 0.01 9.23 -9.70
N ALA A 124 -1.18 8.63 -9.57
CA ALA A 124 -2.42 9.21 -10.07
C ALA A 124 -2.76 10.54 -9.38
N ALA A 125 -2.56 10.64 -8.06
CA ALA A 125 -2.75 11.89 -7.33
C ALA A 125 -1.77 12.98 -7.80
N ILE A 126 -0.48 12.64 -7.96
CA ILE A 126 0.56 13.57 -8.46
C ILE A 126 0.24 14.05 -9.87
N GLU A 127 -0.16 13.15 -10.76
CA GLU A 127 -0.51 13.49 -12.15
C GLU A 127 -1.64 14.51 -12.20
N LEU A 128 -2.70 14.30 -11.41
CA LEU A 128 -3.84 15.21 -11.33
C LEU A 128 -3.45 16.58 -10.75
N LYS A 129 -2.66 16.62 -9.67
CA LYS A 129 -2.15 17.88 -9.09
C LYS A 129 -1.33 18.65 -10.12
N GLY A 130 -0.39 17.98 -10.79
CA GLY A 130 0.43 18.62 -11.83
C GLY A 130 -0.39 19.10 -13.03
N ALA A 131 -1.47 18.41 -13.38
CA ALA A 131 -2.40 18.88 -14.42
C ALA A 131 -3.13 20.17 -14.00
N ALA A 132 -3.56 20.26 -12.73
CA ALA A 132 -4.20 21.46 -12.19
C ALA A 132 -3.25 22.67 -12.19
N GLU A 133 -2.02 22.51 -11.71
CA GLU A 133 -1.01 23.59 -11.70
C GLU A 133 -0.70 24.11 -13.11
N ARG A 134 -0.63 23.21 -14.11
CA ARG A 134 -0.42 23.61 -15.51
C ARG A 134 -1.62 24.35 -16.10
N ALA A 135 -2.83 24.03 -15.67
CA ALA A 135 -4.03 24.74 -16.11
C ALA A 135 -4.07 26.16 -15.53
N GLU A 136 -3.72 26.32 -14.25
CA GLU A 136 -3.65 27.62 -13.58
C GLU A 136 -2.64 28.55 -14.25
N ARG A 137 -1.41 28.08 -14.50
CA ARG A 137 -0.36 28.87 -15.20
C ARG A 137 -0.71 29.30 -16.62
N ARG A 138 -1.70 28.69 -17.27
CA ARG A 138 -2.16 29.11 -18.61
C ARG A 138 -3.21 30.23 -18.54
N ARG A 139 -3.78 30.47 -17.36
CA ARG A 139 -4.77 31.53 -17.11
C ARG A 139 -4.12 32.85 -16.66
N GLU A 140 -2.87 32.79 -16.18
CA GLU A 140 -2.01 33.94 -15.86
C GLU A 140 -1.34 34.53 -17.11
#